data_AF-A0A0H4X276-F1
#
_entry.id   AF-A0A0H4X276-F1
#
_cell.length_a   1.000
_cell.length_b   1.000
_cell.length_c   1.000
_cell.angle_alpha   90.00
_cell.angle_beta   90.00
_cell.angle_gamma   90.00
#
_symmetry.space_group_name_H-M   'P 1'
#
loop_
_entity.id
_entity.type
_entity.pdbx_description
1 polymer ?
#
loop_
_entity_poly.entity_id
_entity_poly.type
_entity_poly.pdbx_seq_one_letter_code
_entity_poly.pdbx_strand_id
1 'polypeptide(L)' 'MKPSEKAIEVLRELRARGLSLDEALTEMRDSKFGLIGVVKAIHVVEGQSYTEAVGWLERRGDASRF' A
#
# COMPACT_ATOMS: atom_id res chain seq x y z
N MET A 1 15.70 4.66 -7.95
CA MET A 1 14.59 4.74 -6.99
C MET A 1 14.51 3.43 -6.22
N LYS A 2 14.42 3.46 -4.89
CA LYS A 2 14.26 2.25 -4.08
C LYS A 2 12.86 1.67 -4.28
N PRO A 3 12.66 0.34 -4.23
CA PRO A 3 11.34 -0.28 -4.42
C PRO A 3 10.24 0.29 -3.50
N SER A 4 10.62 0.69 -2.28
CA SER A 4 9.70 1.28 -1.31
C SER A 4 9.31 2.73 -1.62
N GLU A 5 10.16 3.49 -2.31
CA GLU A 5 9.81 4.83 -2.81
C GLU A 5 8.81 4.75 -3.96
N LYS A 6 8.98 3.76 -4.84
CA LYS A 6 8.04 3.48 -5.93
C LYS A 6 6.65 3.10 -5.42
N ALA A 7 6.56 2.29 -4.37
CA ALA A 7 5.27 1.92 -3.77
C ALA A 7 4.53 3.14 -3.20
N ILE A 8 5.26 4.08 -2.57
CA ILE A 8 4.68 5.34 -2.08
C ILE A 8 4.14 6.18 -3.24
N GLU A 9 4.93 6.34 -4.30
CA GLU A 9 4.54 7.12 -5.48
C GLU A 9 3.27 6.56 -6.13
N VAL A 10 3.25 5.25 -6.41
CA VAL A 10 2.08 4.59 -7.01
C VAL A 10 0.85 4.72 -6.11
N LEU A 11 0.98 4.50 -4.79
CA LEU A 11 -0.15 4.66 -3.89
C LEU A 11 -0.67 6.10 -3.89
N ARG A 12 0.22 7.12 -3.87
CA ARG A 12 -0.19 8.53 -3.97
C ARG A 12 -0.94 8.84 -5.25
N GLU A 13 -0.46 8.34 -6.38
CA GLU A 13 -1.11 8.54 -7.67
C GLU A 13 -2.52 7.92 -7.70
N LEU A 14 -2.67 6.70 -7.21
CA LEU A 14 -3.97 6.02 -7.14
C LEU A 14 -4.94 6.79 -6.23
N ARG A 15 -4.47 7.27 -5.08
CA ARG A 15 -5.28 8.09 -4.16
C ARG A 15 -5.64 9.45 -4.77
N ALA A 16 -4.72 10.09 -5.48
CA ALA A 16 -4.99 11.34 -6.20
C ALA A 16 -6.00 11.19 -7.34
N ARG A 17 -6.08 9.98 -7.95
CA ARG A 17 -7.12 9.61 -8.93
C ARG A 17 -8.50 9.38 -8.29
N GLY A 18 -8.61 9.49 -6.97
CA GLY A 18 -9.87 9.35 -6.23
C GLY A 18 -10.20 7.92 -5.80
N LEU A 19 -9.30 6.95 -6.02
CA LEU A 19 -9.53 5.58 -5.55
C LEU A 19 -9.50 5.54 -4.02
N SER A 20 -10.35 4.70 -3.44
CA SER A 20 -10.25 4.30 -2.04
C SER A 20 -8.93 3.56 -1.78
N LEU A 21 -8.54 3.46 -0.50
CA LEU A 21 -7.36 2.68 -0.11
C LEU A 21 -7.50 1.20 -0.53
N ASP A 22 -8.71 0.64 -0.44
CA ASP A 22 -9.04 -0.71 -0.90
C ASP A 22 -8.81 -0.90 -2.40
N GLU A 23 -9.34 0.00 -3.22
CA GLU A 23 -9.17 -0.09 -4.67
C GLU A 23 -7.70 0.09 -5.05
N ALA A 24 -7.02 1.07 -4.44
CA ALA A 24 -5.61 1.32 -4.71
C ALA A 24 -4.72 0.12 -4.34
N LEU A 25 -4.95 -0.52 -3.20
CA LEU A 25 -4.19 -1.72 -2.81
C LEU A 25 -4.51 -2.93 -3.69
N THR A 26 -5.72 -3.01 -4.25
CA THR A 26 -6.06 -4.04 -5.24
C THR A 26 -5.24 -3.87 -6.52
N GLU A 27 -5.13 -2.64 -7.03
CA GLU A 27 -4.31 -2.29 -8.20
C GLU A 27 -2.81 -2.51 -7.95
N MET A 28 -2.33 -2.17 -6.74
CA MET A 28 -0.92 -2.35 -6.38
C MET A 28 -0.49 -3.82 -6.30
N ARG A 29 -1.42 -4.75 -6.06
CA ARG A 29 -1.12 -6.19 -6.00
C ARG A 29 -0.51 -6.72 -7.29
N ASP A 30 -0.95 -6.20 -8.43
CA ASP A 30 -0.47 -6.64 -9.74
C ASP A 30 0.91 -6.06 -10.07
N SER A 31 1.39 -5.08 -9.28
CA SER A 31 2.65 -4.36 -9.48
C SER A 31 3.88 -5.00 -8.79
N LYS A 32 3.73 -6.18 -8.16
CA LYS A 32 4.81 -6.95 -7.48
C LYS A 32 5.57 -6.17 -6.40
N PHE A 33 4.89 -5.30 -5.65
CA PHE A 33 5.50 -4.68 -4.47
C PHE A 33 5.59 -5.69 -3.33
N GLY A 34 6.71 -5.69 -2.60
CA GLY A 34 6.83 -6.48 -1.39
C GLY A 34 6.00 -5.89 -0.24
N LEU A 35 5.48 -6.72 0.66
CA LEU A 35 4.67 -6.32 1.83
C LEU A 35 5.23 -5.10 2.57
N ILE A 36 6.53 -5.09 2.89
CA ILE A 36 7.20 -3.99 3.60
C ILE A 36 7.07 -2.66 2.84
N GLY A 37 7.17 -2.70 1.50
CA GLY A 37 7.02 -1.53 0.66
C GLY A 37 5.61 -0.96 0.70
N VAL A 38 4.60 -1.85 0.68
CA VAL A 38 3.18 -1.48 0.76
C VAL A 38 2.83 -0.92 2.13
N VAL A 39 3.27 -1.56 3.21
CA VAL A 39 3.09 -1.09 4.59
C VAL A 39 3.68 0.32 4.76
N LYS A 40 4.89 0.55 4.23
CA LYS A 40 5.51 1.87 4.26
C LYS A 40 4.74 2.89 3.42
N ALA A 41 4.21 2.48 2.27
CA ALA A 41 3.37 3.33 1.45
C ALA A 41 2.11 3.78 2.21
N ILE A 42 1.38 2.85 2.82
CA ILE A 42 0.19 3.17 3.62
C ILE A 42 0.54 4.13 4.75
N HIS A 43 1.63 3.87 5.49
CA HIS A 43 2.09 4.77 6.57
C HIS A 43 2.32 6.20 6.08
N VAL A 44 3.02 6.36 4.95
CA VAL A 44 3.39 7.68 4.42
C VAL A 44 2.21 8.42 3.77
N VAL A 45 1.30 7.69 3.11
CA VAL A 45 0.21 8.29 2.34
C VAL A 45 -1.04 8.53 3.19
N GLU A 46 -1.39 7.59 4.05
CA GLU A 46 -2.59 7.66 4.88
C GLU A 46 -2.31 8.17 6.31
N GLY A 47 -1.03 8.34 6.68
CA GLY A 47 -0.63 8.80 8.02
C GLY A 47 -0.87 7.77 9.14
N GLN A 48 -1.16 6.52 8.79
CA GLN A 48 -1.40 5.43 9.74
C GLN A 48 -0.10 4.91 10.33
N SER A 49 -0.10 4.36 11.54
CA SER A 49 1.07 3.64 12.06
C SER A 49 1.36 2.37 11.23
N TYR A 50 2.59 1.87 11.31
CA TYR A 50 2.95 0.61 10.64
C TYR A 50 2.09 -0.57 11.11
N THR A 51 1.74 -0.62 12.40
CA THR A 51 0.88 -1.67 12.97
C THR A 51 -0.53 -1.61 12.40
N GLU A 52 -1.09 -0.40 12.26
CA GLU A 52 -2.41 -0.23 11.64
C GLU A 52 -2.39 -0.63 10.17
N ALA A 53 -1.35 -0.24 9.43
CA ALA A 53 -1.17 -0.60 8.03
C ALA A 53 -1.08 -2.13 7.83
N VAL A 54 -0.27 -2.82 8.66
CA VAL A 54 -0.18 -4.29 8.64
C VAL A 54 -1.52 -4.91 8.99
N GLY A 55 -2.16 -4.49 10.08
CA GLY A 55 -3.44 -5.04 10.50
C GLY A 55 -4.55 -4.83 9.47
N TRP A 56 -4.46 -3.76 8.67
CA TRP A 56 -5.37 -3.49 7.57
C TRP A 56 -5.18 -4.50 6.42
N LEU A 57 -3.93 -4.74 6.01
CA LEU A 57 -3.58 -5.74 5.00
C LEU A 57 -3.93 -7.16 5.46
N GLU A 58 -3.76 -7.48 6.74
CA GLU A 58 -4.14 -8.77 7.33
C GLU A 58 -5.65 -8.99 7.30
N ARG A 59 -6.46 -7.98 7.70
CA ARG A 59 -7.92 -8.06 7.65
C ARG A 59 -8.45 -8.25 6.23
N ARG A 60 -7.77 -7.71 5.23
CA ARG A 60 -8.08 -7.94 3.81
C ARG A 60 -7.61 -9.30 3.28
N GLY A 61 -6.74 -9.98 4.00
CA GLY A 61 -6.07 -11.19 3.53
C GLY A 61 -5.01 -10.95 2.45
N ASP A 62 -4.54 -9.71 2.31
CA ASP A 62 -3.53 -9.32 1.32
C ASP A 62 -2.09 -9.40 1.87
N ALA A 63 -1.91 -9.47 3.19
CA ALA A 63 -0.58 -9.52 3.80
C ALA A 63 0.31 -10.68 3.30
N SER A 64 -0.28 -11.83 2.96
CA SER A 64 0.43 -12.99 2.41
C SER A 64 0.56 -12.96 0.88
N ARG A 65 -0.03 -11.96 0.21
CA ARG A 65 -0.07 -11.81 -1.25
C ARG A 65 0.91 -10.77 -1.79
N PHE A 66 1.45 -9.92 -0.91
CA PHE A 66 2.54 -8.98 -1.15
C PHE A 66 3.84 -9.51 -0.56
#